data_AF-A0A0G1R2T9-F1
#
_entry.id   AF-A0A0G1R2T9-F1
#
_cell.length_a   1.000
_cell.length_b   1.000
_cell.length_c   1.000
_cell.angle_alpha   90.00
_cell.angle_beta   90.00
_cell.angle_gamma   90.00
#
_symmetry.space_group_name_H-M   'P 1'
#
loop_
_entity.id
_entity.type
_entity.pdbx_description
1 polymer ?
#
loop_
_entity_poly.entity_id
_entity_poly.type
_entity_poly.pdbx_seq_one_letter_code
_entity_poly.pdbx_strand_id
1 'polypeptide(L)'
;MINKYLLISAGIIVSAGIFVSVVLGFTGPSVSPGTGSGFFVTSGGNTGLGITPLYTFDVSGGFRVGNATSTAGLVFDPGTGNVGIGTVSPASKLMINGIIESTLGGFKLVANASAPFTCNASNAGSLSLTSGYTTCACNGTGWVKTSDGITACVW
;
A
#
# COMPACT_ATOMS: atom_id res chain seq x y z
N MET A 1 24.69 25.91 16.77
CA MET A 1 23.93 24.73 17.22
C MET A 1 22.85 25.21 18.18
N ILE A 2 21.60 25.29 17.74
CA ILE A 2 20.48 25.77 18.58
C ILE A 2 19.80 24.56 19.20
N ASN A 3 19.82 24.52 20.54
CA ASN A 3 19.23 23.49 21.37
C ASN A 3 17.70 23.55 21.26
N LYS A 4 17.05 22.45 20.84
CA LYS A 4 15.61 22.38 20.55
C LYS A 4 14.79 21.72 21.66
N TYR A 5 15.22 21.83 22.92
CA TYR A 5 14.45 21.33 24.06
C TYR A 5 14.39 22.35 25.18
N LEU A 6 13.17 22.64 25.64
CA LEU A 6 12.92 23.35 26.90
C LEU A 6 13.14 22.35 28.04
N LEU A 7 14.31 22.38 28.67
CA LEU A 7 14.53 21.70 29.95
C LEU A 7 13.83 22.51 31.03
N ILE A 8 12.62 22.11 31.42
CA ILE A 8 11.98 22.67 32.61
C ILE A 8 12.58 21.96 33.83
N SER A 9 13.72 22.45 34.33
CA SER A 9 14.17 22.14 35.70
C SER A 9 13.33 22.96 36.69
N ALA A 10 12.04 22.67 36.80
CA ALA A 10 11.24 23.17 37.91
C ALA A 10 11.37 22.18 39.06
N GLY A 11 12.18 22.53 40.06
CA GLY A 11 12.10 21.87 41.36
C GLY A 11 10.73 22.18 41.97
N ILE A 12 9.76 21.29 41.81
CA ILE A 12 8.43 21.42 42.40
C ILE A 12 8.54 20.92 43.85
N ILE A 13 8.51 21.85 44.81
CA ILE A 13 8.31 21.50 46.22
C ILE A 13 6.80 21.37 46.43
N VAL A 14 6.33 20.13 46.60
CA VAL A 14 4.93 19.83 46.92
C VAL A 14 4.75 19.90 48.43
N SER A 15 3.99 20.88 48.92
CA SER A 15 3.39 20.79 50.26
C SER A 15 2.27 19.75 50.21
N ALA A 16 2.10 18.99 51.30
CA ALA A 16 1.16 17.88 51.40
C ALA A 16 -0.24 18.28 50.89
N GLY A 17 -0.69 17.65 49.81
CA GLY A 17 -2.05 17.78 49.27
C GLY A 17 -2.21 18.52 47.94
N ILE A 18 -1.15 19.02 47.30
CA ILE A 18 -1.25 19.70 45.99
C ILE A 18 -0.91 18.75 44.85
N PHE A 19 -1.85 18.55 43.92
CA PHE A 19 -1.61 17.88 42.64
C PHE A 19 -1.36 18.95 41.55
N VAL A 20 -0.18 18.96 40.93
CA VAL A 20 0.14 19.86 39.81
C VAL A 20 0.01 19.07 38.50
N SER A 21 -0.97 19.42 37.66
CA SER A 21 -1.05 18.93 36.29
C SER A 21 -0.17 19.78 35.38
N VAL A 22 0.96 19.22 34.93
CA VAL A 22 1.78 19.86 33.89
C VAL A 22 1.13 19.59 32.53
N VAL A 23 0.49 20.61 31.95
CA VAL A 23 0.01 20.56 30.56
C VAL A 23 1.12 21.03 29.65
N LEU A 24 1.71 20.12 28.88
CA LEU A 24 2.69 20.45 27.85
C LEU A 24 1.95 20.98 26.61
N GLY A 25 1.97 22.29 26.38
CA GLY A 25 1.45 22.91 25.16
C GLY A 25 2.44 22.75 24.01
N PHE A 26 2.04 22.11 22.91
CA PHE A 26 2.85 22.05 21.69
C PHE A 26 2.42 23.15 20.72
N THR A 27 3.27 24.12 20.43
CA THR A 27 3.04 25.11 19.35
C THR A 27 3.59 24.55 18.04
N GLY A 28 2.78 23.75 17.36
CA GLY A 28 2.98 23.16 16.04
C GLY A 28 1.71 22.42 15.63
N PRO A 29 1.59 21.88 14.39
CA PRO A 29 0.48 21.00 14.02
C PRO A 29 0.54 19.74 14.91
N SER A 30 -0.04 19.85 16.09
CA SER A 30 -0.18 18.79 17.07
C SER A 30 -1.53 18.15 16.81
N VAL A 31 -1.47 16.90 16.42
CA VAL A 31 -2.63 16.04 16.29
C VAL A 31 -3.09 15.72 17.71
N SER A 32 -4.33 16.07 18.02
CA SER A 32 -4.90 15.86 19.35
C SER A 32 -4.92 14.37 19.68
N PRO A 33 -4.41 13.93 20.85
CA PRO A 33 -4.63 12.57 21.32
C PRO A 33 -6.08 12.44 21.78
N GLY A 34 -6.99 12.32 20.82
CA GLY A 34 -8.36 11.86 21.06
C GLY A 34 -8.36 10.34 21.16
N THR A 35 -9.26 9.79 21.96
CA THR A 35 -9.42 8.35 22.27
C THR A 35 -9.85 7.48 21.07
N GLY A 36 -9.67 7.95 19.83
CA GLY A 36 -9.90 7.22 18.59
C GLY A 36 -9.55 8.07 17.35
N SER A 37 -9.01 7.41 16.33
CA SER A 37 -9.01 7.86 14.91
C SER A 37 -8.09 9.02 14.49
N GLY A 38 -7.13 9.46 15.31
CA GLY A 38 -6.16 10.51 14.95
C GLY A 38 -4.85 9.99 14.33
N PHE A 39 -3.92 10.92 14.07
CA PHE A 39 -2.48 10.62 13.92
C PHE A 39 -1.86 10.54 15.30
N PHE A 40 -0.98 9.59 15.53
CA PHE A 40 -0.34 9.43 16.82
C PHE A 40 1.02 8.75 16.65
N VAL A 41 1.96 9.11 17.52
CA VAL A 41 3.32 8.56 17.54
C VAL A 41 3.55 7.95 18.90
N THR A 42 3.90 6.67 18.93
CA THR A 42 4.20 5.92 20.15
C THR A 42 5.55 6.33 20.75
N SER A 43 5.80 6.02 22.01
CA SER A 43 7.12 6.22 22.64
C SER A 43 8.24 5.41 21.98
N GLY A 44 7.89 4.34 21.25
CA GLY A 44 8.82 3.55 20.44
C GLY A 44 9.11 4.15 19.06
N GLY A 45 8.53 5.30 18.71
CA GLY A 45 8.73 5.98 17.41
C GLY A 45 7.82 5.49 16.29
N ASN A 46 7.00 4.45 16.53
CA ASN A 46 6.01 4.01 15.56
C ASN A 46 4.89 5.04 15.44
N THR A 47 4.43 5.25 14.22
CA THR A 47 3.38 6.19 13.88
C THR A 47 2.12 5.44 13.46
N GLY A 48 0.94 5.89 13.86
CA GLY A 48 -0.29 5.33 13.33
C GLY A 48 -1.34 6.38 12.97
N LEU A 49 -2.28 5.95 12.14
CA LEU A 49 -3.47 6.70 11.75
C LEU A 49 -4.70 5.85 12.06
N GLY A 50 -5.42 6.22 13.12
CA GLY A 50 -6.65 5.55 13.55
C GLY A 50 -6.55 4.08 13.98
N ILE A 51 -5.38 3.64 14.40
CA ILE A 51 -5.11 2.33 15.02
C ILE A 51 -4.24 2.51 16.26
N THR A 52 -3.57 1.48 16.79
CA THR A 52 -2.31 1.57 17.55
C THR A 52 -1.28 0.79 16.74
N PRO A 53 -0.14 1.34 16.28
CA PRO A 53 0.65 0.68 15.27
C PRO A 53 1.46 -0.44 15.92
N LEU A 54 1.45 -1.59 15.27
CA LEU A 54 2.34 -2.70 15.53
C LEU A 54 3.66 -2.53 14.77
N TYR A 55 3.65 -1.82 13.64
CA TYR A 55 4.82 -1.51 12.81
C TYR A 55 5.18 -0.03 12.85
N THR A 56 6.27 0.38 12.19
CA THR A 56 6.73 1.78 12.19
C THR A 56 5.70 2.75 11.62
N PHE A 57 4.80 2.27 10.75
CA PHE A 57 3.66 3.03 10.25
C PHE A 57 2.47 2.13 9.95
N ASP A 58 1.37 2.28 10.70
CA ASP A 58 0.12 1.57 10.44
C ASP A 58 -1.06 2.53 10.24
N VAL A 59 -1.95 2.19 9.30
CA VAL A 59 -3.14 2.97 8.98
C VAL A 59 -4.36 2.08 9.08
N SER A 60 -5.33 2.48 9.91
CA SER A 60 -6.69 1.92 9.84
C SER A 60 -7.44 2.62 8.72
N GLY A 61 -7.64 1.91 7.61
CA GLY A 61 -8.37 2.42 6.44
C GLY A 61 -7.50 2.49 5.18
N GLY A 62 -7.85 3.40 4.27
CA GLY A 62 -7.22 3.49 2.97
C GLY A 62 -5.88 4.22 3.02
N PHE A 63 -5.00 3.87 2.10
CA PHE A 63 -3.73 4.55 1.91
C PHE A 63 -3.71 5.19 0.53
N ARG A 64 -3.48 6.50 0.48
CA ARG A 64 -3.41 7.27 -0.78
C ARG A 64 -2.11 8.05 -0.82
N VAL A 65 -1.33 7.84 -1.87
CA VAL A 65 -0.12 8.61 -2.17
C VAL A 65 -0.35 9.32 -3.49
N GLY A 66 -0.25 10.65 -3.47
CA GLY A 66 -0.48 11.48 -4.64
C GLY A 66 0.16 12.85 -4.45
N ASN A 67 0.03 13.70 -5.46
CA ASN A 67 0.36 15.11 -5.38
C ASN A 67 -0.95 15.91 -5.28
N ALA A 68 -0.93 17.17 -4.84
CA ALA A 68 -2.09 18.04 -4.72
C ALA A 68 -2.96 18.11 -6.00
N THR A 69 -2.36 17.86 -7.16
CA THR A 69 -3.01 17.87 -8.47
C THR A 69 -3.42 16.48 -9.00
N SER A 70 -2.99 15.39 -8.35
CA SER A 70 -3.32 14.01 -8.73
C SER A 70 -3.77 13.23 -7.50
N THR A 71 -5.08 13.04 -7.38
CA THR A 71 -5.71 12.33 -6.27
C THR A 71 -5.59 10.80 -6.36
N ALA A 72 -4.85 10.28 -7.35
CA ALA A 72 -4.88 8.88 -7.76
C ALA A 72 -3.49 8.28 -8.05
N GLY A 73 -2.41 8.77 -7.44
CA GLY A 73 -1.05 8.25 -7.69
C GLY A 73 -0.94 6.75 -7.37
N LEU A 74 -1.03 6.40 -6.08
CA LEU A 74 -1.15 5.04 -5.56
C LEU A 74 -2.30 5.02 -4.55
N VAL A 75 -3.20 4.06 -4.67
CA VAL A 75 -4.34 3.88 -3.77
C VAL A 75 -4.41 2.44 -3.30
N PHE A 76 -4.51 2.23 -1.99
CA PHE A 76 -5.02 1.00 -1.40
C PHE A 76 -6.46 1.25 -0.95
N ASP A 77 -7.40 0.49 -1.50
CA ASP A 77 -8.80 0.52 -1.11
C ASP A 77 -9.04 -0.49 0.03
N PRO A 78 -9.34 -0.02 1.25
CA PRO A 78 -9.53 -0.91 2.40
C PRO A 78 -10.83 -1.72 2.32
N GLY A 79 -11.80 -1.30 1.49
CA GLY A 79 -13.07 -2.02 1.32
C GLY A 79 -12.93 -3.28 0.47
N THR A 80 -12.01 -3.26 -0.50
CA THR A 80 -11.79 -4.37 -1.46
C THR A 80 -10.43 -5.06 -1.31
N GLY A 81 -9.49 -4.41 -0.62
CA GLY A 81 -8.08 -4.81 -0.55
C GLY A 81 -7.35 -4.65 -1.88
N ASN A 82 -7.88 -3.85 -2.81
CA ASN A 82 -7.32 -3.66 -4.15
C ASN A 82 -6.33 -2.49 -4.17
N VAL A 83 -5.34 -2.57 -5.05
CA VAL A 83 -4.35 -1.52 -5.30
C VAL A 83 -4.61 -0.86 -6.65
N GLY A 84 -4.73 0.46 -6.67
CA GLY A 84 -4.84 1.29 -7.86
C GLY A 84 -3.59 2.13 -8.09
N ILE A 85 -3.13 2.21 -9.34
CA ILE A 85 -2.12 3.19 -9.80
C ILE A 85 -2.77 4.02 -10.91
N GLY A 86 -2.85 5.33 -10.73
CA GLY A 86 -3.60 6.21 -11.65
C GLY A 86 -5.13 6.09 -11.54
N THR A 87 -5.65 5.37 -10.55
CA THR A 87 -7.10 5.18 -10.30
C THR A 87 -7.42 5.13 -8.81
N VAL A 88 -8.57 5.68 -8.40
CA VAL A 88 -9.05 5.68 -7.00
C VAL A 88 -10.06 4.57 -6.69
N SER A 89 -10.56 3.88 -7.71
CA SER A 89 -11.59 2.84 -7.59
C SER A 89 -11.17 1.61 -8.41
N PRO A 90 -10.13 0.88 -7.98
CA PRO A 90 -9.64 -0.30 -8.68
C PRO A 90 -10.67 -1.44 -8.65
N ALA A 91 -11.10 -1.90 -9.82
CA ALA A 91 -12.05 -3.03 -9.96
C ALA A 91 -11.38 -4.42 -9.89
N SER A 92 -10.05 -4.48 -9.92
CA SER A 92 -9.23 -5.69 -9.84
C SER A 92 -8.17 -5.55 -8.74
N LYS A 93 -7.59 -6.67 -8.30
CA LYS A 93 -6.59 -6.70 -7.22
C LYS A 93 -5.44 -5.72 -7.42
N LEU A 94 -4.99 -5.58 -8.66
CA LEU A 94 -4.15 -4.48 -9.12
C LEU A 94 -4.79 -3.89 -10.39
N MET A 95 -5.00 -2.58 -10.41
CA MET A 95 -5.45 -1.84 -11.59
C MET A 95 -4.51 -0.68 -11.85
N ILE A 96 -3.98 -0.60 -13.07
CA ILE A 96 -3.10 0.48 -13.51
C ILE A 96 -3.81 1.21 -14.65
N ASN A 97 -4.11 2.49 -14.44
CA ASN A 97 -4.64 3.36 -15.47
C ASN A 97 -3.47 4.01 -16.24
N GLY A 98 -2.84 3.24 -17.12
CA GLY A 98 -1.67 3.66 -17.88
C GLY A 98 -0.85 2.50 -18.43
N ILE A 99 0.31 2.83 -19.01
CA ILE A 99 1.28 1.86 -19.55
C ILE A 99 2.22 1.40 -18.43
N ILE A 100 2.55 0.11 -18.42
CA ILE A 100 3.55 -0.46 -17.53
C ILE A 100 4.85 -0.62 -18.32
N GLU A 101 5.92 0.05 -17.88
CA GLU A 101 7.23 0.00 -18.51
C GLU A 101 8.28 -0.53 -17.51
N SER A 102 9.20 -1.36 -18.01
CA SER A 102 10.38 -1.80 -17.27
C SER A 102 11.62 -1.30 -18.02
N THR A 103 12.44 -0.47 -17.36
CA THR A 103 13.58 0.23 -17.98
C THR A 103 14.91 -0.49 -17.83
N LEU A 104 14.99 -1.52 -16.96
CA LEU A 104 16.22 -2.24 -16.63
C LEU A 104 16.11 -3.77 -16.81
N GLY A 105 15.01 -4.28 -17.39
CA GLY A 105 14.76 -5.72 -17.53
C GLY A 105 13.36 -6.03 -18.07
N GLY A 106 12.87 -7.25 -17.85
CA GLY A 106 11.52 -7.68 -18.25
C GLY A 106 10.58 -7.94 -17.08
N PHE A 107 9.33 -8.26 -17.40
CA PHE A 107 8.37 -8.74 -16.41
C PHE A 107 8.65 -10.20 -16.07
N LYS A 108 8.92 -10.48 -14.79
CA LYS A 108 9.08 -11.87 -14.32
C LYS A 108 7.71 -12.55 -14.32
N LEU A 109 7.53 -13.51 -15.23
CA LEU A 109 6.40 -14.42 -15.23
C LEU A 109 6.83 -15.74 -14.60
N VAL A 110 5.93 -16.35 -13.81
CA VAL A 110 6.15 -17.70 -13.29
C VAL A 110 6.10 -18.68 -14.46
N ALA A 111 7.10 -19.54 -14.58
CA ALA A 111 7.12 -20.64 -15.55
C ALA A 111 6.30 -21.81 -14.98
N ASN A 112 5.26 -22.23 -15.69
CA ASN A 112 4.32 -23.25 -15.19
C ASN A 112 4.47 -24.55 -15.98
N ALA A 113 4.54 -25.69 -15.28
CA ALA A 113 4.52 -27.03 -15.88
C ALA A 113 3.09 -27.51 -16.25
N SER A 114 2.08 -26.70 -15.93
CA SER A 114 0.68 -26.89 -16.29
C SER A 114 0.03 -25.52 -16.44
N ALA A 115 -1.14 -25.44 -17.08
CA ALA A 115 -1.87 -24.17 -17.16
C ALA A 115 -2.19 -23.65 -15.73
N PRO A 116 -1.89 -22.39 -15.40
CA PRO A 116 -2.08 -21.86 -14.04
C PRO A 116 -3.56 -21.79 -13.63
N PHE A 117 -4.46 -21.73 -14.62
CA PHE A 117 -5.91 -21.82 -14.47
C PHE A 117 -6.55 -22.24 -15.80
N THR A 118 -7.82 -22.67 -15.74
CA THR A 118 -8.63 -22.95 -16.93
C THR A 118 -8.86 -21.66 -17.73
N CYS A 119 -8.40 -21.62 -18.97
CA CYS A 119 -8.68 -20.49 -19.85
C CYS A 119 -10.17 -20.46 -20.20
N ASN A 120 -10.84 -19.34 -19.88
CA ASN A 120 -12.25 -19.09 -20.14
C ASN A 120 -12.45 -17.58 -20.44
N ALA A 121 -13.67 -17.18 -20.79
CA ALA A 121 -13.98 -15.80 -21.16
C ALA A 121 -13.62 -14.76 -20.07
N SER A 122 -13.74 -15.12 -18.78
CA SER A 122 -13.44 -14.23 -17.66
C SER A 122 -11.94 -13.91 -17.54
N ASN A 123 -11.07 -14.83 -17.99
CA ASN A 123 -9.63 -14.69 -17.89
C ASN A 123 -8.95 -14.46 -19.25
N ALA A 124 -9.74 -14.18 -20.30
CA ALA A 124 -9.24 -13.87 -21.63
C ALA A 124 -8.30 -12.66 -21.60
N GLY A 125 -7.25 -12.70 -22.43
CA GLY A 125 -6.19 -11.68 -22.46
C GLY A 125 -5.08 -11.87 -21.43
N SER A 126 -5.20 -12.84 -20.52
CA SER A 126 -4.13 -13.18 -19.59
C SER A 126 -2.91 -13.73 -20.31
N LEU A 127 -1.71 -13.30 -19.89
CA LEU A 127 -0.44 -13.84 -20.34
C LEU A 127 0.14 -14.80 -19.29
N SER A 128 0.79 -15.87 -19.75
CA SER A 128 1.51 -16.82 -18.90
C SER A 128 2.74 -17.36 -19.62
N LEU A 129 3.64 -17.97 -18.87
CA LEU A 129 4.86 -18.59 -19.36
C LEU A 129 4.83 -20.09 -19.05
N THR A 130 5.15 -20.93 -20.03
CA THR A 130 5.29 -22.38 -19.85
C THR A 130 6.63 -22.73 -19.22
N SER A 131 6.81 -23.97 -18.75
CA SER A 131 8.09 -24.45 -18.23
C SER A 131 9.20 -24.46 -19.30
N GLY A 132 8.81 -24.55 -20.58
CA GLY A 132 9.68 -24.38 -21.75
C GLY A 132 9.86 -22.93 -22.23
N TYR A 133 9.56 -21.93 -21.39
CA TYR A 133 9.73 -20.49 -21.68
C TYR A 133 8.98 -19.98 -22.91
N THR A 134 7.85 -20.62 -23.26
CA THR A 134 6.96 -20.13 -24.31
C THR A 134 5.91 -19.22 -23.71
N THR A 135 5.75 -18.01 -24.25
CA THR A 135 4.70 -17.09 -23.85
C THR A 135 3.37 -17.49 -24.46
N CYS A 136 2.35 -17.54 -23.60
CA CYS A 136 1.01 -18.01 -23.90
C CYS A 136 -0.03 -16.97 -23.51
N ALA A 137 -1.07 -16.81 -24.34
CA ALA A 137 -2.22 -15.99 -24.04
C ALA A 137 -3.47 -16.88 -23.89
N CYS A 138 -4.34 -16.55 -22.93
CA CYS A 138 -5.67 -17.12 -22.86
C CYS A 138 -6.59 -16.39 -23.84
N ASN A 139 -7.11 -17.08 -24.85
CA ASN A 139 -8.00 -16.50 -25.86
C ASN A 139 -9.50 -16.56 -25.48
N GLY A 140 -9.82 -16.94 -24.24
CA GLY A 140 -11.18 -17.12 -23.75
C GLY A 140 -11.71 -18.56 -23.84
N THR A 141 -11.03 -19.46 -24.55
CA THR A 141 -11.42 -20.89 -24.65
C THR A 141 -10.23 -21.84 -24.49
N GLY A 142 -9.01 -21.38 -24.76
CA GLY A 142 -7.79 -22.15 -24.62
C GLY A 142 -6.54 -21.27 -24.52
N TRP A 143 -5.46 -21.88 -24.07
CA TRP A 143 -4.14 -21.24 -24.03
C TRP A 143 -3.45 -21.43 -25.38
N VAL A 144 -3.13 -20.33 -26.03
CA VAL A 144 -2.48 -20.30 -27.35
C VAL A 144 -1.15 -19.56 -27.28
N LYS A 145 -0.18 -19.93 -28.12
CA LYS A 145 1.12 -19.26 -28.18
C LYS A 145 0.92 -17.81 -28.62
N THR A 146 1.63 -16.87 -28.01
CA THR A 146 1.54 -15.46 -28.40
C THR A 146 2.16 -15.17 -29.77
N SER A 147 2.97 -16.09 -30.30
CA SER A 147 3.62 -15.95 -31.61
C SER A 147 2.65 -16.04 -32.78
N ASP A 148 1.53 -16.73 -32.62
CA ASP A 148 0.54 -16.95 -33.69
C ASP A 148 -0.92 -16.80 -33.24
N GLY A 149 -1.21 -16.83 -31.93
CA GLY A 149 -2.56 -16.73 -31.38
C GLY A 149 -3.46 -17.93 -31.69
N ILE A 150 -2.93 -19.01 -32.25
CA ILE A 150 -3.72 -20.16 -32.74
C ILE A 150 -3.16 -21.49 -32.19
N THR A 151 -1.84 -21.66 -32.19
CA THR A 151 -1.22 -22.92 -31.75
C THR A 151 -1.42 -23.11 -30.25
N ALA A 152 -1.95 -24.26 -29.83
CA ALA A 152 -2.13 -24.57 -28.42
C ALA A 152 -0.80 -24.56 -27.65
N CYS A 153 -0.83 -24.07 -26.42
CA CYS A 153 0.34 -24.08 -25.54
C CYS A 153 0.65 -25.48 -25.00
N VAL A 154 1.95 -25.78 -24.95
CA VAL A 154 2.51 -26.97 -24.31
C VAL A 154 3.18 -26.51 -23.01
N TRP A 155 2.77 -27.09 -21.89
CA TRP A 155 3.16 -26.65 -20.55
C TRP A 155 4.34 -27.42 -20.01
#